data_AF-A0A2D3VC37-F1
#
_entry.id   AF-A0A2D3VC37-F1
#
_cell.length_a   1.000
_cell.length_b   1.000
_cell.length_c   1.000
_cell.angle_alpha   90.00
_cell.angle_beta   90.00
_cell.angle_gamma   90.00
#
_symmetry.space_group_name_H-M   'P 1'
#
loop_
_entity.id
_entity.type
_entity.pdbx_description
1 polymer ?
#
loop_
_entity_poly.entity_id
_entity_poly.type
_entity_poly.pdbx_seq_one_letter_code
_entity_poly.pdbx_strand_id
1 'polypeptide(L)'
;MARKALTVMSSCPISAATSFKSLREEQHLSPGNLDGPINALNTIVDGVKDYLPTAAFQPWLMASLDEILVQSGRISSASAESLVNLLLSSNDLTWIEKIFTPALCNHLDQSNPEIFFALATALSVSLDQEPKDLAKQVCVAVLRGVAPSAIESTRLPKDPPKPKRTSYTFRNRHRHERSPTPEENDLKANLCLLHQLLLGCGLKDEARLLLQHVEQECQSSMHPAYFDTLVLPYLDRVIGLRRLDEVLLPEDLKFAERIIRIYQFRSTGPEPLPPTDWSRPLLASLCLCSTCKQLRDFIISPQRQRMEFTAIFKVRQHVEKVLGDDYDTVVHKNSTPHTLEVIKTTRYWARSLRDWQANSRVVEAKAKSFFERTRYCNITWKASLEFFQRRGCP
;
A
#
# COMPACT_ATOMS: atom_id res chain seq x y z
N MET A 1 15.71 -34.70 -31.19
CA MET A 1 16.50 -33.51 -30.77
C MET A 1 16.98 -33.61 -29.33
N ALA A 2 16.12 -33.94 -28.34
CA ALA A 2 16.53 -34.14 -26.93
C ALA A 2 17.70 -35.13 -26.73
N ARG A 3 17.75 -36.25 -27.47
CA ARG A 3 18.90 -37.18 -27.43
C ARG A 3 20.21 -36.57 -27.93
N LYS A 4 20.19 -35.73 -28.97
CA LYS A 4 21.38 -35.01 -29.48
C LYS A 4 21.87 -33.96 -28.48
N ALA A 5 20.93 -33.25 -27.83
CA ALA A 5 21.25 -32.34 -26.74
C ALA A 5 21.87 -33.10 -25.55
N LEU A 6 21.34 -34.26 -25.17
CA LEU A 6 21.90 -35.10 -24.10
C LEU A 6 23.33 -35.60 -24.39
N THR A 7 23.64 -36.00 -25.64
CA THR A 7 24.99 -36.42 -26.04
C THR A 7 26.00 -35.26 -26.03
N VAL A 8 25.51 -34.05 -26.32
CA VAL A 8 26.31 -32.82 -26.28
C VAL A 8 26.48 -32.31 -24.83
N MET A 9 25.47 -32.50 -23.98
CA MET A 9 25.48 -32.11 -22.57
C MET A 9 26.40 -32.99 -21.72
N SER A 10 26.55 -34.27 -22.06
CA SER A 10 27.46 -35.17 -21.33
C SER A 10 28.95 -34.88 -21.56
N SER A 11 29.29 -33.98 -22.50
CA SER A 11 30.69 -33.66 -22.85
C SER A 11 31.10 -32.22 -22.55
N CYS A 12 30.18 -31.24 -22.48
CA CYS A 12 30.50 -29.88 -22.04
C CYS A 12 29.23 -29.05 -21.67
N PRO A 13 29.12 -28.51 -20.44
CA PRO A 13 27.99 -27.65 -20.02
C PRO A 13 27.81 -26.40 -20.90
N ILE A 14 28.90 -25.87 -21.45
CA ILE A 14 28.91 -24.68 -22.32
C ILE A 14 28.14 -24.94 -23.62
N SER A 15 28.13 -26.19 -24.12
CA SER A 15 27.45 -26.52 -25.36
C SER A 15 25.92 -26.61 -25.23
N ALA A 16 25.41 -26.81 -24.01
CA ALA A 16 23.97 -26.81 -23.73
C ALA A 16 23.35 -25.42 -23.91
N ALA A 17 24.07 -24.39 -23.44
CA ALA A 17 23.68 -22.98 -23.58
C ALA A 17 23.61 -22.55 -25.05
N THR A 18 24.57 -22.99 -25.87
CA THR A 18 24.59 -22.72 -27.31
C THR A 18 23.44 -23.42 -28.03
N SER A 19 23.08 -24.64 -27.60
CA SER A 19 21.95 -25.38 -28.18
C SER A 19 20.60 -24.76 -27.82
N PHE A 20 20.46 -24.15 -26.63
CA PHE A 20 19.25 -23.40 -26.25
C PHE A 20 19.10 -22.11 -27.07
N LYS A 21 20.21 -21.37 -27.27
CA LYS A 21 20.24 -20.24 -28.21
C LYS A 21 19.82 -20.64 -29.63
N SER A 22 20.30 -21.77 -30.12
CA SER A 22 19.92 -22.30 -31.44
C SER A 22 18.44 -22.74 -31.50
N LEU A 23 17.92 -23.44 -30.48
CA LEU A 23 16.49 -23.78 -30.38
C LEU A 23 15.59 -22.54 -30.37
N ARG A 24 16.06 -21.46 -29.75
CA ARG A 24 15.38 -20.17 -29.69
C ARG A 24 15.43 -19.42 -31.02
N GLU A 25 16.52 -19.49 -31.77
CA GLU A 25 16.61 -18.90 -33.11
C GLU A 25 15.73 -19.66 -34.12
N GLU A 26 15.55 -20.96 -33.94
CA GLU A 26 14.67 -21.79 -34.79
C GLU A 26 13.18 -21.65 -34.45
N GLN A 27 12.83 -21.41 -33.19
CA GLN A 27 11.46 -21.09 -32.79
C GLN A 27 11.26 -19.58 -32.89
N HIS A 28 10.63 -19.08 -33.95
CA HIS A 28 10.17 -17.69 -34.05
C HIS A 28 9.14 -17.36 -32.94
N LEU A 29 9.61 -17.19 -31.71
CA LEU A 29 8.78 -16.92 -30.55
C LEU A 29 8.34 -15.45 -30.60
N SER A 30 7.03 -15.24 -30.65
CA SER A 30 6.47 -13.91 -30.53
C SER A 30 6.74 -13.37 -29.13
N PRO A 31 7.20 -12.11 -28.99
CA PRO A 31 7.40 -11.49 -27.69
C PRO A 31 6.08 -11.53 -26.89
N GLY A 32 6.13 -12.16 -25.71
CA GLY A 32 4.98 -12.29 -24.80
C GLY A 32 4.37 -13.69 -24.65
N ASN A 33 4.73 -14.68 -25.48
CA ASN A 33 4.32 -16.07 -25.26
C ASN A 33 5.47 -16.89 -24.64
N LEU A 34 5.35 -17.22 -23.36
CA LEU A 34 6.37 -17.93 -22.59
C LEU A 34 6.19 -19.46 -22.60
N ASP A 35 5.10 -19.96 -23.15
CA ASP A 35 4.80 -21.39 -23.07
C ASP A 35 5.85 -22.20 -23.84
N GLY A 36 6.37 -21.66 -24.95
CA GLY A 36 7.49 -22.26 -25.69
C GLY A 36 8.77 -22.38 -24.84
N PRO A 37 9.34 -21.26 -24.34
CA PRO A 37 10.50 -21.27 -23.46
C PRO A 37 10.36 -22.14 -22.21
N ILE A 38 9.20 -22.08 -21.54
CA ILE A 38 8.95 -22.88 -20.32
C ILE A 38 8.88 -24.37 -20.68
N ASN A 39 8.16 -24.76 -21.73
CA ASN A 39 8.11 -26.16 -22.15
C ASN A 39 9.47 -26.70 -22.60
N ALA A 40 10.28 -25.85 -23.26
CA ALA A 40 11.65 -26.19 -23.61
C ALA A 40 12.51 -26.39 -22.36
N LEU A 41 12.38 -25.52 -21.36
CA LEU A 41 13.05 -25.67 -20.07
C LEU A 41 12.62 -26.96 -19.36
N ASN A 42 11.32 -27.26 -19.30
CA ASN A 42 10.78 -28.48 -18.71
C ASN A 42 11.38 -29.72 -19.35
N THR A 43 11.40 -29.76 -20.68
CA THR A 43 11.96 -30.89 -21.44
C THR A 43 13.43 -31.12 -21.13
N ILE A 44 14.20 -30.04 -20.94
CA ILE A 44 15.62 -30.11 -20.61
C ILE A 44 15.82 -30.55 -19.16
N VAL A 45 15.10 -29.96 -18.22
CA VAL A 45 15.19 -30.31 -16.79
C VAL A 45 14.83 -31.79 -16.60
N ASP A 46 13.73 -32.26 -17.19
CA ASP A 46 13.33 -33.67 -17.12
C ASP A 46 14.35 -34.61 -17.75
N GLY A 47 15.01 -34.20 -18.84
CA GLY A 47 16.03 -35.03 -19.49
C GLY A 47 17.34 -35.14 -18.70
N VAL A 48 17.62 -34.20 -17.80
CA VAL A 48 18.97 -33.99 -17.24
C VAL A 48 19.02 -34.19 -15.72
N LYS A 49 17.89 -34.04 -15.02
CA LYS A 49 17.80 -34.13 -13.55
C LYS A 49 18.37 -35.42 -12.96
N ASP A 50 18.29 -36.53 -13.70
CA ASP A 50 18.80 -37.83 -13.25
C ASP A 50 20.31 -38.03 -13.51
N TYR A 51 20.97 -37.14 -14.27
CA TYR A 51 22.30 -37.40 -14.82
C TYR A 51 23.38 -36.40 -14.39
N LEU A 52 23.03 -35.21 -13.89
CA LEU A 52 24.01 -34.19 -13.51
C LEU A 52 23.91 -33.79 -12.02
N PRO A 53 25.04 -33.62 -11.32
CA PRO A 53 25.04 -33.01 -10.00
C PRO A 53 24.46 -31.59 -10.08
N THR A 54 23.50 -31.27 -9.20
CA THR A 54 22.78 -29.98 -9.14
C THR A 54 23.73 -28.78 -9.20
N ALA A 55 24.90 -28.88 -8.56
CA ALA A 55 25.90 -27.81 -8.50
C ALA A 55 26.51 -27.41 -9.87
N ALA A 56 26.69 -28.36 -10.80
CA ALA A 56 27.30 -28.07 -12.10
C ALA A 56 26.31 -27.41 -13.07
N PHE A 57 25.02 -27.68 -12.88
CA PHE A 57 23.94 -27.21 -13.75
C PHE A 57 23.31 -25.89 -13.28
N GLN A 58 23.42 -25.59 -11.98
CA GLN A 58 22.79 -24.45 -11.34
C GLN A 58 23.06 -23.09 -12.02
N PRO A 59 24.29 -22.71 -12.40
CA PRO A 59 24.53 -21.39 -13.00
C PRO A 59 23.83 -21.19 -14.36
N TRP A 60 23.84 -22.21 -15.21
CA TRP A 60 23.19 -22.16 -16.52
C TRP A 60 21.68 -22.03 -16.39
N LEU A 61 21.12 -22.81 -15.46
CA LEU A 61 19.69 -22.83 -15.23
C LEU A 61 19.19 -21.52 -14.61
N MET A 62 19.91 -20.97 -13.63
CA MET A 62 19.59 -19.63 -13.10
C MET A 62 19.62 -18.59 -14.20
N ALA A 63 20.64 -18.59 -15.07
CA ALA A 63 20.71 -17.65 -16.19
C ALA A 63 19.54 -17.81 -17.18
N SER A 64 19.10 -19.05 -17.40
CA SER A 64 17.98 -19.35 -18.30
C SER A 64 16.63 -18.95 -17.69
N LEU A 65 16.43 -19.22 -16.40
CA LEU A 65 15.26 -18.74 -15.65
C LEU A 65 15.23 -17.21 -15.59
N ASP A 66 16.37 -16.59 -15.31
CA ASP A 66 16.49 -15.14 -15.31
C ASP A 66 16.14 -14.56 -16.67
N GLU A 67 16.64 -15.15 -17.75
CA GLU A 67 16.32 -14.72 -19.09
C GLU A 67 14.82 -14.83 -19.42
N ILE A 68 14.18 -15.95 -19.04
CA ILE A 68 12.74 -16.16 -19.21
C ILE A 68 11.94 -15.11 -18.41
N LEU A 69 12.32 -14.87 -17.17
CA LEU A 69 11.64 -13.92 -16.28
C LEU A 69 11.84 -12.46 -16.73
N VAL A 70 13.04 -12.05 -17.15
CA VAL A 70 13.30 -10.71 -17.72
C VAL A 70 12.49 -10.48 -18.99
N GLN A 71 12.47 -11.47 -19.90
CA GLN A 71 11.78 -11.32 -21.19
C GLN A 71 10.27 -11.31 -21.05
N SER A 72 9.75 -11.93 -19.99
CA SER A 72 8.32 -11.99 -19.77
C SER A 72 7.71 -10.61 -19.63
N GLY A 73 8.30 -9.71 -18.82
CA GLY A 73 7.71 -8.42 -18.45
C GLY A 73 6.35 -8.52 -17.74
N ARG A 74 5.60 -9.60 -17.96
CA ARG A 74 4.37 -10.10 -17.37
C ARG A 74 4.32 -11.60 -17.65
N ILE A 75 4.02 -12.41 -16.65
CA ILE A 75 3.76 -13.84 -16.84
C ILE A 75 2.24 -14.02 -16.98
N SER A 76 1.81 -14.68 -18.06
CA SER A 76 0.41 -15.05 -18.23
C SER A 76 0.00 -16.08 -17.18
N SER A 77 -1.29 -16.19 -16.86
CA SER A 77 -1.78 -17.22 -15.93
C SER A 77 -1.38 -18.64 -16.37
N ALA A 78 -1.41 -18.93 -17.67
CA ALA A 78 -1.03 -20.24 -18.23
C ALA A 78 0.48 -20.52 -18.08
N SER A 79 1.29 -19.49 -18.26
CA SER A 79 2.74 -19.58 -18.10
C SER A 79 3.13 -19.73 -16.63
N ALA A 80 2.41 -19.07 -15.71
CA ALA A 80 2.59 -19.27 -14.26
C ALA A 80 2.23 -20.70 -13.84
N GLU A 81 1.12 -21.24 -14.36
CA GLU A 81 0.72 -22.64 -14.13
C GLU A 81 1.76 -23.63 -14.67
N SER A 82 2.30 -23.37 -15.86
CA SER A 82 3.38 -24.19 -16.44
C SER A 82 4.66 -24.17 -15.60
N LEU A 83 5.02 -23.02 -15.02
CA LEU A 83 6.14 -22.90 -14.07
C LEU A 83 5.85 -23.66 -12.77
N VAL A 84 4.63 -23.59 -12.24
CA VAL A 84 4.25 -24.35 -11.04
C VAL A 84 4.32 -25.86 -11.31
N ASN A 85 3.81 -26.32 -12.46
CA ASN A 85 3.90 -27.73 -12.85
C ASN A 85 5.35 -28.20 -12.99
N LEU A 86 6.25 -27.37 -13.49
CA LEU A 86 7.69 -27.65 -13.50
C LEU A 86 8.27 -27.79 -12.09
N LEU A 87 7.88 -26.91 -11.17
CA LEU A 87 8.37 -26.97 -9.78
C LEU A 87 7.88 -28.23 -9.07
N LEU A 88 6.63 -28.62 -9.32
CA LEU A 88 6.03 -29.82 -8.75
C LEU A 88 6.63 -31.11 -9.33
N SER A 89 7.05 -31.11 -10.61
CA SER A 89 7.63 -32.30 -11.26
C SER A 89 9.08 -32.59 -10.86
N SER A 90 9.78 -31.64 -10.21
CA SER A 90 11.19 -31.79 -9.87
C SER A 90 11.43 -32.76 -8.71
N ASN A 91 10.44 -32.98 -7.82
CA ASN A 91 10.54 -33.73 -6.55
C ASN A 91 11.72 -33.34 -5.64
N ASP A 92 12.54 -32.35 -6.00
CA ASP A 92 13.77 -31.94 -5.32
C ASP A 92 13.64 -30.50 -4.82
N LEU A 93 13.39 -30.36 -3.52
CA LEU A 93 13.29 -29.05 -2.86
C LEU A 93 14.58 -28.24 -2.94
N THR A 94 15.74 -28.88 -3.06
CA THR A 94 17.01 -28.15 -3.13
C THR A 94 17.10 -27.32 -4.40
N TRP A 95 16.44 -27.77 -5.47
CA TRP A 95 16.33 -27.04 -6.72
C TRP A 95 15.51 -25.76 -6.55
N ILE A 96 14.40 -25.86 -5.84
CA ILE A 96 13.53 -24.72 -5.56
C ILE A 96 14.26 -23.70 -4.70
N GLU A 97 14.85 -24.14 -3.59
CA GLU A 97 15.52 -23.26 -2.63
C GLU A 97 16.78 -22.59 -3.18
N LYS A 98 17.60 -23.31 -3.95
CA LYS A 98 18.93 -22.81 -4.38
C LYS A 98 18.92 -22.15 -5.76
N ILE A 99 17.92 -22.40 -6.59
CA ILE A 99 17.92 -21.97 -7.99
C ILE A 99 16.69 -21.12 -8.30
N PHE A 100 15.51 -21.68 -8.12
CA PHE A 100 14.28 -21.00 -8.52
C PHE A 100 13.99 -19.78 -7.63
N THR A 101 14.07 -19.95 -6.31
CA THR A 101 13.79 -18.90 -5.34
C THR A 101 14.73 -17.69 -5.52
N PRO A 102 16.07 -17.83 -5.59
CA PRO A 102 16.96 -16.70 -5.85
C PRO A 102 16.69 -15.98 -7.18
N ALA A 103 16.44 -16.73 -8.26
CA ALA A 103 16.10 -16.14 -9.56
C ALA A 103 14.81 -15.31 -9.47
N LEU A 104 13.78 -15.85 -8.81
CA LEU A 104 12.52 -15.14 -8.59
C LEU A 104 12.68 -13.88 -7.72
N CYS A 105 13.49 -13.94 -6.65
CA CYS A 105 13.78 -12.78 -5.81
C CYS A 105 14.48 -11.66 -6.60
N ASN A 106 15.47 -12.00 -7.44
CA ASN A 106 16.17 -11.03 -8.29
C ASN A 106 15.22 -10.24 -9.21
N HIS A 107 14.12 -10.84 -9.66
CA HIS A 107 13.12 -10.15 -10.50
C HIS A 107 12.07 -9.37 -9.71
N LEU A 108 11.79 -9.77 -8.48
CA LEU A 108 10.88 -9.01 -7.63
C LEU A 108 11.49 -7.69 -7.20
N ASP A 109 12.80 -7.67 -6.94
CA ASP A 109 13.56 -6.46 -6.68
C ASP A 109 13.55 -5.51 -7.90
N GLN A 110 13.41 -6.06 -9.12
CA GLN A 110 13.29 -5.30 -10.38
C GLN A 110 11.87 -4.79 -10.66
N SER A 111 10.99 -4.76 -9.65
CA SER A 111 9.68 -4.09 -9.67
C SER A 111 8.56 -4.80 -10.43
N ASN A 112 8.59 -6.13 -10.56
CA ASN A 112 7.48 -6.87 -11.16
C ASN A 112 6.74 -7.80 -10.19
N PRO A 113 5.96 -7.25 -9.25
CA PRO A 113 5.16 -8.06 -8.32
C PRO A 113 4.10 -8.92 -9.02
N GLU A 114 3.68 -8.57 -10.25
CA GLU A 114 2.66 -9.31 -11.00
C GLU A 114 3.09 -10.77 -11.23
N ILE A 115 4.39 -11.01 -11.46
CA ILE A 115 4.97 -12.37 -11.63
C ILE A 115 4.74 -13.21 -10.39
N PHE A 116 5.05 -12.66 -9.21
CA PHE A 116 4.86 -13.36 -7.96
C PHE A 116 3.39 -13.66 -7.70
N PHE A 117 2.49 -12.70 -7.93
CA PHE A 117 1.06 -12.92 -7.69
C PHE A 117 0.44 -13.91 -8.67
N ALA A 118 0.92 -13.96 -9.92
CA ALA A 118 0.53 -15.00 -10.87
C ALA A 118 0.98 -16.40 -10.39
N LEU A 119 2.23 -16.53 -9.94
CA LEU A 119 2.76 -17.78 -9.36
C LEU A 119 2.03 -18.18 -8.08
N ALA A 120 1.79 -17.23 -7.19
CA ALA A 120 1.04 -17.40 -5.95
C ALA A 120 -0.38 -17.90 -6.23
N THR A 121 -1.05 -17.35 -7.25
CA THR A 121 -2.37 -17.80 -7.69
C THR A 121 -2.31 -19.24 -8.20
N ALA A 122 -1.36 -19.56 -9.08
CA ALA A 122 -1.18 -20.90 -9.61
C ALA A 122 -0.87 -21.93 -8.50
N LEU A 123 0.02 -21.59 -7.57
CA LEU A 123 0.32 -22.40 -6.39
C LEU A 123 -0.92 -22.62 -5.52
N SER A 124 -1.75 -21.58 -5.32
CA SER A 124 -3.01 -21.71 -4.58
C SER A 124 -3.93 -22.74 -5.22
N VAL A 125 -4.06 -22.73 -6.55
CA VAL A 125 -4.91 -23.68 -7.29
C VAL A 125 -4.36 -25.11 -7.18
N SER A 126 -3.04 -25.29 -7.29
CA SER A 126 -2.41 -26.61 -7.16
C SER A 126 -2.54 -27.19 -5.74
N LEU A 127 -2.48 -26.36 -4.70
CA LEU A 127 -2.68 -26.78 -3.31
C LEU A 127 -4.07 -27.38 -3.06
N ASP A 128 -5.08 -26.97 -3.84
CA ASP A 128 -6.44 -27.50 -3.75
C ASP A 128 -6.62 -28.84 -4.51
N GLN A 129 -5.69 -29.23 -5.40
CA GLN A 129 -5.86 -30.34 -6.34
C GLN A 129 -4.95 -31.58 -6.10
N GLU A 130 -3.73 -31.42 -5.59
CA GLU A 130 -2.68 -32.47 -5.55
C GLU A 130 -2.42 -33.06 -4.14
N PRO A 131 -1.69 -34.19 -3.99
CA PRO A 131 -1.23 -34.72 -2.70
C PRO A 131 -0.53 -33.62 -1.88
N LYS A 132 -1.18 -33.29 -0.76
CA LYS A 132 -1.00 -32.05 0.03
C LYS A 132 0.41 -31.76 0.51
N ASP A 133 1.32 -32.73 0.51
CA ASP A 133 2.63 -32.58 1.15
C ASP A 133 3.67 -31.96 0.24
N LEU A 134 3.83 -32.42 -1.02
CA LEU A 134 4.84 -31.89 -1.93
C LEU A 134 4.48 -30.47 -2.37
N ALA A 135 3.24 -30.24 -2.84
CA ALA A 135 2.79 -28.90 -3.24
C ALA A 135 2.92 -27.89 -2.10
N LYS A 136 2.64 -28.31 -0.87
CA LYS A 136 2.86 -27.48 0.33
C LYS A 136 4.34 -27.23 0.61
N GLN A 137 5.21 -28.23 0.48
CA GLN A 137 6.65 -28.04 0.64
C GLN A 137 7.23 -27.08 -0.41
N VAL A 138 6.80 -27.21 -1.67
CA VAL A 138 7.17 -26.27 -2.75
C VAL A 138 6.65 -24.87 -2.43
N CYS A 139 5.37 -24.74 -2.06
CA CYS A 139 4.78 -23.47 -1.62
C CYS A 139 5.60 -22.83 -0.49
N VAL A 140 5.93 -23.61 0.55
CA VAL A 140 6.73 -23.15 1.69
C VAL A 140 8.11 -22.68 1.27
N ALA A 141 8.81 -23.44 0.43
CA ALA A 141 10.15 -23.11 -0.04
C ALA A 141 10.17 -21.82 -0.88
N VAL A 142 9.20 -21.68 -1.80
CA VAL A 142 9.05 -20.48 -2.64
C VAL A 142 8.67 -19.27 -1.77
N LEU A 143 7.61 -19.39 -0.96
CA LEU A 143 7.13 -18.28 -0.14
C LEU A 143 8.16 -17.84 0.89
N ARG A 144 8.94 -18.73 1.51
CA ARG A 144 9.97 -18.33 2.49
C ARG A 144 11.05 -17.44 1.90
N GLY A 145 11.57 -17.79 0.72
CA GLY A 145 12.61 -16.98 0.12
C GLY A 145 12.08 -15.72 -0.54
N VAL A 146 10.83 -15.75 -1.03
CA VAL A 146 10.25 -14.66 -1.80
C VAL A 146 9.46 -13.66 -0.96
N ALA A 147 8.86 -14.10 0.16
CA ALA A 147 8.01 -13.26 0.99
C ALA A 147 8.68 -11.93 1.39
N PRO A 148 9.96 -11.87 1.78
CA PRO A 148 10.59 -10.58 2.10
C PRO A 148 10.53 -9.57 0.95
N SER A 149 11.00 -9.94 -0.25
CA SER A 149 10.93 -9.05 -1.44
C SER A 149 9.49 -8.77 -1.85
N ALA A 150 8.59 -9.76 -1.80
CA ALA A 150 7.18 -9.57 -2.12
C ALA A 150 6.52 -8.57 -1.15
N ILE A 151 6.79 -8.69 0.16
CA ILE A 151 6.32 -7.76 1.19
C ILE A 151 6.84 -6.36 0.87
N GLU A 152 8.15 -6.20 0.63
CA GLU A 152 8.74 -4.90 0.30
C GLU A 152 8.20 -4.28 -1.00
N SER A 153 7.77 -5.12 -1.94
CA SER A 153 7.15 -4.70 -3.21
C SER A 153 5.71 -4.19 -3.03
N THR A 154 5.02 -4.55 -1.94
CA THR A 154 3.62 -4.17 -1.67
C THR A 154 3.47 -2.75 -1.09
N ARG A 155 4.27 -1.81 -1.60
CA ARG A 155 4.26 -0.42 -1.12
C ARG A 155 2.89 0.21 -1.30
N LEU A 156 2.38 0.82 -0.24
CA LEU A 156 1.09 1.50 -0.29
C LEU A 156 1.25 2.83 -1.04
N PRO A 157 0.24 3.25 -1.81
CA PRO A 157 0.31 4.52 -2.54
C PRO A 157 0.49 5.72 -1.59
N LYS A 158 1.49 6.55 -1.89
CA LYS A 158 1.82 7.76 -1.09
C LYS A 158 1.08 8.99 -1.58
N ASP A 159 0.89 9.09 -2.88
CA ASP A 159 0.28 10.27 -3.49
C ASP A 159 -1.22 10.30 -3.29
N PRO A 160 -1.81 11.49 -3.03
CA PRO A 160 -3.24 11.62 -2.95
C PRO A 160 -3.86 11.09 -4.25
N PRO A 161 -4.97 10.35 -4.16
CA PRO A 161 -5.59 9.82 -5.35
C PRO A 161 -6.01 10.96 -6.28
N LYS A 162 -5.65 10.84 -7.56
CA LYS A 162 -6.00 11.85 -8.56
C LYS A 162 -7.52 12.04 -8.55
N PRO A 163 -8.04 13.26 -8.31
CA PRO A 163 -9.47 13.48 -8.36
C PRO A 163 -9.95 13.09 -9.76
N LYS A 164 -10.92 12.16 -9.84
CA LYS A 164 -11.57 11.87 -11.13
C LYS A 164 -12.15 13.20 -11.60
N ARG A 165 -11.74 13.66 -12.79
CA ARG A 165 -12.34 14.82 -13.46
C ARG A 165 -13.78 14.43 -13.84
N THR A 166 -14.69 14.43 -12.89
CA THR A 166 -16.11 14.38 -13.17
C THR A 166 -16.49 15.73 -13.75
N SER A 167 -17.03 15.75 -14.96
CA SER A 167 -17.57 16.97 -15.56
C SER A 167 -18.55 17.61 -14.57
N TYR A 168 -18.29 18.87 -14.28
CA TYR A 168 -18.75 19.54 -13.06
C TYR A 168 -20.23 19.92 -13.19
N THR A 169 -21.15 19.07 -12.74
CA THR A 169 -22.53 19.50 -12.43
C THR A 169 -22.60 19.85 -10.95
N PHE A 170 -22.72 21.14 -10.66
CA PHE A 170 -22.48 21.80 -9.36
C PHE A 170 -23.39 21.39 -8.17
N ARG A 171 -24.20 20.34 -8.24
CA ARG A 171 -25.39 20.26 -7.37
C ARG A 171 -25.47 19.24 -6.24
N ASN A 172 -24.43 18.48 -5.91
CA ASN A 172 -24.46 17.70 -4.67
C ASN A 172 -23.10 17.58 -3.98
N ARG A 173 -22.97 18.21 -2.82
CA ARG A 173 -21.80 18.09 -1.90
C ARG A 173 -21.84 16.82 -1.05
N HIS A 174 -22.64 15.83 -1.42
CA HIS A 174 -22.46 14.50 -0.84
C HIS A 174 -21.11 13.99 -1.31
N ARG A 175 -20.18 13.87 -0.37
CA ARG A 175 -18.83 13.37 -0.57
C ARG A 175 -18.96 11.94 -1.11
N HIS A 176 -19.01 11.80 -2.43
CA HIS A 176 -19.13 10.51 -3.08
C HIS A 176 -17.95 9.65 -2.63
N GLU A 177 -18.27 8.49 -2.07
CA GLU A 177 -17.26 7.48 -1.78
C GLU A 177 -16.50 7.20 -3.07
N ARG A 178 -15.20 7.39 -3.00
CA ARG A 178 -14.32 7.17 -4.14
C ARG A 178 -14.31 5.68 -4.44
N SER A 179 -14.72 5.30 -5.64
CA SER A 179 -14.52 3.92 -6.10
C SER A 179 -13.03 3.65 -6.29
N PRO A 180 -12.51 2.49 -5.84
CA PRO A 180 -11.12 2.11 -6.02
C PRO A 180 -10.72 2.08 -7.50
N THR A 181 -9.44 2.35 -7.77
CA THR A 181 -8.86 2.12 -9.11
C THR A 181 -8.62 0.63 -9.34
N PRO A 182 -8.44 0.17 -10.60
CA PRO A 182 -8.01 -1.20 -10.88
C PRO A 182 -6.74 -1.57 -10.11
N GLU A 183 -5.71 -0.71 -10.16
CA GLU A 183 -4.45 -0.91 -9.42
C GLU A 183 -4.66 -1.07 -7.90
N GLU A 184 -5.57 -0.31 -7.29
CA GLU A 184 -5.91 -0.46 -5.87
C GLU A 184 -6.62 -1.79 -5.57
N ASN A 185 -7.49 -2.23 -6.48
CA ASN A 185 -8.15 -3.53 -6.35
C ASN A 185 -7.16 -4.67 -6.52
N ASP A 186 -6.22 -4.55 -7.45
CA ASP A 186 -5.17 -5.54 -7.69
C ASP A 186 -4.25 -5.63 -6.47
N LEU A 187 -3.75 -4.50 -5.95
CA LEU A 187 -2.91 -4.49 -4.74
C LEU A 187 -3.65 -5.09 -3.53
N LYS A 188 -4.93 -4.76 -3.34
CA LYS A 188 -5.77 -5.36 -2.29
C LYS A 188 -5.88 -6.87 -2.45
N ALA A 189 -6.21 -7.34 -3.66
CA ALA A 189 -6.40 -8.76 -3.95
C ALA A 189 -5.09 -9.53 -3.73
N ASN A 190 -3.98 -8.95 -4.20
CA ASN A 190 -2.62 -9.45 -4.05
C ASN A 190 -2.20 -9.57 -2.58
N LEU A 191 -2.41 -8.54 -1.76
CA LEU A 191 -2.16 -8.58 -0.32
C LEU A 191 -2.98 -9.67 0.38
N CYS A 192 -4.27 -9.80 0.02
CA CYS A 192 -5.14 -10.84 0.58
C CYS A 192 -4.67 -12.25 0.20
N LEU A 193 -4.34 -12.45 -1.08
CA LEU A 193 -3.86 -13.73 -1.61
C LEU A 193 -2.55 -14.14 -0.94
N LEU A 194 -1.58 -13.21 -0.83
CA LEU A 194 -0.31 -13.47 -0.16
C LEU A 194 -0.53 -13.86 1.30
N HIS A 195 -1.34 -13.09 2.04
CA HIS A 195 -1.65 -13.41 3.42
C HIS A 195 -2.28 -14.82 3.52
N GLN A 196 -3.28 -15.12 2.69
CA GLN A 196 -3.96 -16.43 2.68
C GLN A 196 -2.99 -17.58 2.42
N LEU A 197 -2.09 -17.44 1.45
CA LEU A 197 -1.08 -18.45 1.11
C LEU A 197 -0.09 -18.68 2.24
N LEU A 198 0.42 -17.61 2.86
CA LEU A 198 1.32 -17.73 4.01
C LEU A 198 0.66 -18.52 5.14
N LEU A 199 -0.61 -18.26 5.43
CA LEU A 199 -1.34 -19.00 6.45
C LEU A 199 -1.61 -20.46 6.07
N GLY A 200 -2.09 -20.71 4.84
CA GLY A 200 -2.36 -22.06 4.34
C GLY A 200 -1.11 -22.94 4.32
N CYS A 201 0.05 -22.36 4.02
CA CYS A 201 1.34 -23.05 4.03
C CYS A 201 1.98 -23.10 5.44
N GLY A 202 1.34 -22.55 6.48
CA GLY A 202 1.81 -22.61 7.88
C GLY A 202 2.92 -21.60 8.23
N LEU A 203 3.17 -20.62 7.36
CA LEU A 203 4.17 -19.56 7.47
C LEU A 203 3.66 -18.39 8.31
N LYS A 204 3.44 -18.65 9.60
CA LYS A 204 2.84 -17.68 10.54
C LYS A 204 3.73 -16.47 10.80
N ASP A 205 5.05 -16.64 10.77
CA ASP A 205 6.00 -15.56 11.05
C ASP A 205 6.09 -14.60 9.87
N GLU A 206 6.09 -15.12 8.65
CA GLU A 206 6.07 -14.36 7.41
C GLU A 206 4.73 -13.62 7.25
N ALA A 207 3.60 -14.26 7.58
CA ALA A 207 2.31 -13.57 7.64
C ALA A 207 2.34 -12.42 8.66
N ARG A 208 3.01 -12.60 9.81
CA ARG A 208 3.20 -11.53 10.80
C ARG A 208 4.07 -10.40 10.26
N LEU A 209 5.15 -10.71 9.53
CA LEU A 209 5.99 -9.72 8.88
C LEU A 209 5.21 -8.90 7.83
N LEU A 210 4.35 -9.55 7.04
CA LEU A 210 3.45 -8.85 6.12
C LEU A 210 2.54 -7.86 6.85
N LEU A 211 1.93 -8.27 7.97
CA LEU A 211 1.10 -7.38 8.78
C LEU A 211 1.91 -6.20 9.33
N GLN A 212 3.12 -6.45 9.84
CA GLN A 212 4.02 -5.40 10.33
C GLN A 212 4.42 -4.42 9.23
N HIS A 213 4.67 -4.90 8.02
CA HIS A 213 4.99 -4.06 6.87
C HIS A 213 3.80 -3.16 6.49
N VAL A 214 2.59 -3.74 6.39
CA VAL A 214 1.37 -2.96 6.12
C VAL A 214 1.15 -1.91 7.21
N GLU A 215 1.38 -2.25 8.48
CA GLU A 215 1.32 -1.31 9.61
C GLU A 215 2.31 -0.15 9.44
N GLN A 216 3.57 -0.46 9.12
CA GLN A 216 4.63 0.53 8.92
C GLN A 216 4.34 1.46 7.74
N GLU A 217 3.83 0.95 6.61
CA GLU A 217 3.43 1.75 5.46
C GLU A 217 2.23 2.65 5.80
N CYS A 218 1.24 2.13 6.54
CA CYS A 218 0.11 2.92 7.03
C CYS A 218 0.56 4.07 7.94
N GLN A 219 1.57 3.83 8.78
CA GLN A 219 2.10 4.81 9.72
C GLN A 219 2.95 5.89 9.05
N SER A 220 3.81 5.49 8.10
CA SER A 220 4.88 6.36 7.58
C SER A 220 4.51 7.11 6.31
N SER A 221 3.82 6.48 5.37
CA SER A 221 3.85 6.90 3.96
C SER A 221 2.46 7.04 3.33
N MET A 222 1.48 6.27 3.80
CA MET A 222 0.19 6.14 3.12
C MET A 222 -0.71 7.38 3.29
N HIS A 223 -1.32 7.83 2.20
CA HIS A 223 -2.32 8.90 2.23
C HIS A 223 -3.64 8.41 2.88
N PRO A 224 -4.33 9.22 3.72
CA PRO A 224 -5.53 8.79 4.46
C PRO A 224 -6.67 8.23 3.59
N ALA A 225 -6.79 8.70 2.34
CA ALA A 225 -7.84 8.26 1.42
C ALA A 225 -7.77 6.75 1.05
N TYR A 226 -6.60 6.10 1.18
CA TYR A 226 -6.45 4.67 0.87
C TYR A 226 -6.89 3.76 2.01
N PHE A 227 -7.12 4.26 3.22
CA PHE A 227 -7.65 3.42 4.28
C PHE A 227 -9.02 2.85 3.89
N ASP A 228 -9.90 3.70 3.35
CA ASP A 228 -11.26 3.29 2.99
C ASP A 228 -11.29 2.31 1.80
N THR A 229 -10.39 2.47 0.81
CA THR A 229 -10.44 1.69 -0.44
C THR A 229 -9.55 0.44 -0.44
N LEU A 230 -8.48 0.44 0.37
CA LEU A 230 -7.44 -0.58 0.36
C LEU A 230 -7.32 -1.26 1.73
N VAL A 231 -6.99 -0.51 2.78
CA VAL A 231 -6.56 -1.10 4.07
C VAL A 231 -7.72 -1.67 4.88
N LEU A 232 -8.83 -0.96 5.03
CA LEU A 232 -10.00 -1.48 5.75
C LEU A 232 -10.60 -2.71 5.06
N PRO A 233 -10.76 -2.75 3.72
CA PRO A 233 -11.15 -3.96 3.01
C PRO A 233 -10.15 -5.12 3.17
N TYR A 234 -8.84 -4.85 3.12
CA TYR A 234 -7.81 -5.86 3.39
C TYR A 234 -7.94 -6.42 4.81
N LEU A 235 -8.10 -5.55 5.81
CA LEU A 235 -8.26 -5.92 7.21
C LEU A 235 -9.52 -6.78 7.40
N ASP A 236 -10.64 -6.40 6.79
CA ASP A 236 -11.91 -7.17 6.79
C ASP A 236 -11.67 -8.58 6.25
N ARG A 237 -10.93 -8.70 5.14
CA ARG A 237 -10.61 -9.99 4.52
C ARG A 237 -9.69 -10.84 5.39
N VAL A 238 -8.62 -10.27 5.94
CA VAL A 238 -7.68 -10.98 6.83
C VAL A 238 -8.42 -11.54 8.06
N ILE A 239 -9.25 -10.72 8.69
CA ILE A 239 -10.07 -11.15 9.82
C ILE A 239 -11.07 -12.23 9.40
N GLY A 240 -11.69 -12.08 8.22
CA GLY A 240 -12.61 -13.07 7.66
C GLY A 240 -11.95 -14.43 7.42
N LEU A 241 -10.73 -14.44 6.86
CA LEU A 241 -9.97 -15.67 6.61
C LEU A 241 -9.66 -16.41 7.93
N ARG A 242 -9.21 -15.68 8.95
CA ARG A 242 -8.88 -16.24 10.28
C ARG A 242 -10.07 -16.84 11.02
N ARG A 243 -11.30 -16.46 10.66
CA ARG A 243 -12.51 -17.06 11.26
C ARG A 243 -12.83 -18.43 10.75
N LEU A 244 -12.49 -18.70 9.49
CA LEU A 244 -12.69 -20.01 8.92
C LEU A 244 -11.81 -21.05 9.62
N ASP A 245 -10.66 -20.63 10.16
CA ASP A 245 -9.77 -21.44 10.99
C ASP A 245 -10.19 -21.48 12.49
N GLU A 246 -11.40 -21.02 12.81
CA GLU A 246 -12.06 -21.02 14.14
C GLU A 246 -11.37 -20.23 15.28
N VAL A 247 -10.10 -19.81 15.13
CA VAL A 247 -9.37 -19.08 16.17
C VAL A 247 -8.72 -17.83 15.61
N LEU A 248 -9.34 -16.67 15.90
CA LEU A 248 -8.69 -15.37 15.75
C LEU A 248 -7.59 -15.22 16.80
N LEU A 249 -6.35 -15.00 16.33
CA LEU A 249 -5.22 -14.83 17.22
C LEU A 249 -5.29 -13.44 17.90
N PRO A 250 -4.95 -13.33 19.21
CA PRO A 250 -4.86 -12.04 19.89
C PRO A 250 -3.97 -11.01 19.17
N GLU A 251 -3.00 -11.47 18.40
CA GLU A 251 -2.10 -10.65 17.59
C GLU A 251 -2.84 -9.96 16.43
N ASP A 252 -3.76 -10.66 15.76
CA ASP A 252 -4.54 -10.11 14.64
C ASP A 252 -5.49 -9.01 15.13
N LEU A 253 -6.06 -9.21 16.33
CA LEU A 253 -6.86 -8.20 17.03
C LEU A 253 -6.06 -6.95 17.33
N LYS A 254 -4.89 -7.12 17.95
CA LYS A 254 -4.00 -6.00 18.26
C LYS A 254 -3.55 -5.28 16.99
N PHE A 255 -3.31 -6.00 15.91
CA PHE A 255 -3.00 -5.41 14.60
C PHE A 255 -4.18 -4.59 14.07
N ALA A 256 -5.39 -5.13 14.05
CA ALA A 256 -6.58 -4.40 13.64
C ALA A 256 -6.80 -3.13 14.46
N GLU A 257 -6.67 -3.22 15.78
CA GLU A 257 -6.73 -2.06 16.66
C GLU A 257 -5.67 -1.01 16.31
N ARG A 258 -4.40 -1.40 16.10
CA ARG A 258 -3.33 -0.46 15.72
C ARG A 258 -3.62 0.21 14.38
N ILE A 259 -4.04 -0.54 13.36
CA ILE A 259 -4.41 0.01 12.04
C ILE A 259 -5.56 1.00 12.15
N ILE A 260 -6.60 0.70 12.94
CA ILE A 260 -7.73 1.63 13.15
C ILE A 260 -7.27 2.89 13.87
N ARG A 261 -6.34 2.80 14.84
CA ARG A 261 -5.77 3.97 15.52
C ARG A 261 -4.95 4.83 14.56
N ILE A 262 -4.13 4.20 13.71
CA ILE A 262 -3.38 4.91 12.68
C ILE A 262 -4.36 5.59 11.70
N TYR A 263 -5.41 4.88 11.27
CA TYR A 263 -6.47 5.44 10.42
C TYR A 263 -7.11 6.67 11.05
N GLN A 264 -7.50 6.58 12.32
CA GLN A 264 -8.07 7.69 13.08
C GLN A 264 -7.12 8.89 13.09
N PHE A 265 -5.91 8.69 13.60
CA PHE A 265 -4.91 9.75 13.72
C PHE A 265 -4.57 10.40 12.36
N ARG A 266 -4.35 9.59 11.31
CA ARG A 266 -4.00 10.08 9.97
C ARG A 266 -5.16 10.80 9.29
N SER A 267 -6.40 10.39 9.55
CA SER A 267 -7.59 10.96 8.89
C SER A 267 -8.10 12.23 9.57
N THR A 268 -8.03 12.31 10.91
CA THR A 268 -8.52 13.47 11.66
C THR A 268 -7.42 14.49 11.92
N GLY A 269 -6.17 14.04 12.00
CA GLY A 269 -5.09 14.82 12.60
C GLY A 269 -5.25 14.94 14.13
N PRO A 270 -4.29 15.60 14.80
CA PRO A 270 -4.39 15.91 16.22
C PRO A 270 -5.55 16.86 16.50
N GLU A 271 -6.13 16.75 17.69
CA GLU A 271 -7.16 17.69 18.15
C GLU A 271 -6.59 19.11 18.18
N PRO A 272 -7.27 20.12 17.61
CA PRO A 272 -6.82 21.50 17.66
C PRO A 272 -6.70 22.00 19.10
N LEU A 273 -5.48 22.25 19.54
CA LEU A 273 -5.23 22.82 20.86
C LEU A 273 -5.75 24.26 20.95
N PRO A 274 -6.34 24.66 22.10
CA PRO A 274 -6.65 26.05 22.35
C PRO A 274 -5.40 26.92 22.15
N PRO A 275 -5.52 28.10 21.51
CA PRO A 275 -4.37 28.95 21.29
C PRO A 275 -3.80 29.41 22.65
N THR A 276 -2.50 29.17 22.87
CA THR A 276 -1.78 29.63 24.08
C THR A 276 -1.48 31.12 24.04
N ASP A 277 -1.50 31.72 22.85
CA ASP A 277 -1.24 33.13 22.60
C ASP A 277 -2.12 33.71 21.49
N TRP A 278 -1.88 34.96 21.11
CA TRP A 278 -2.62 35.64 20.05
C TRP A 278 -2.02 35.42 18.65
N SER A 279 -0.98 34.63 18.47
CA SER A 279 -0.45 34.33 17.13
C SER A 279 -1.46 33.49 16.33
N ARG A 280 -1.50 33.68 15.02
CA ARG A 280 -2.39 32.92 14.12
C ARG A 280 -1.61 32.44 12.89
N PRO A 281 -2.00 31.31 12.27
CA PRO A 281 -1.42 30.86 11.02
C PRO A 281 -1.54 31.95 9.94
N LEU A 282 -0.52 32.05 9.08
CA LEU A 282 -0.53 33.00 7.99
C LEU A 282 -1.61 32.65 6.97
N LEU A 283 -2.36 33.67 6.55
CA LEU A 283 -3.35 33.53 5.48
C LEU A 283 -2.62 33.46 4.14
N ALA A 284 -2.83 32.36 3.40
CA ALA A 284 -2.23 32.17 2.07
C ALA A 284 -2.64 33.25 1.05
N SER A 285 -3.73 33.99 1.34
CA SER A 285 -4.31 35.04 0.50
C SER A 285 -3.72 36.44 0.72
N LEU A 286 -2.76 36.61 1.64
CA LEU A 286 -2.14 37.93 1.90
C LEU A 286 -1.28 38.38 0.71
N CYS A 287 -1.62 39.54 0.13
CA CYS A 287 -0.81 40.15 -0.92
C CYS A 287 0.46 40.82 -0.36
N LEU A 288 1.35 41.28 -1.25
CA LEU A 288 2.63 41.91 -0.88
C LEU A 288 2.55 43.43 -0.63
N CYS A 289 1.35 44.00 -0.52
CA CYS A 289 1.21 45.43 -0.26
C CYS A 289 1.70 45.80 1.15
N SER A 290 2.07 47.06 1.36
CA SER A 290 2.61 47.54 2.63
C SER A 290 1.65 47.30 3.81
N THR A 291 0.34 47.47 3.61
CA THR A 291 -0.68 47.19 4.62
C THR A 291 -0.77 45.70 4.95
N CYS A 292 -0.73 44.81 3.96
CA CYS A 292 -0.73 43.36 4.20
C CYS A 292 0.56 42.88 4.87
N LYS A 293 1.69 43.58 4.69
CA LYS A 293 2.92 43.33 5.44
C LYS A 293 2.74 43.66 6.93
N GLN A 294 2.19 44.84 7.25
CA GLN A 294 1.87 45.20 8.65
C GLN A 294 0.85 44.22 9.26
N LEU A 295 -0.15 43.82 8.48
CA LEU A 295 -1.15 42.84 8.89
C LEU A 295 -0.53 41.47 9.16
N ARG A 296 0.44 41.04 8.33
CA ARG A 296 1.20 39.80 8.53
C ARG A 296 1.95 39.84 9.86
N ASP A 297 2.68 40.93 10.12
CA ASP A 297 3.43 41.11 11.37
C ASP A 297 2.50 41.13 12.59
N PHE A 298 1.31 41.73 12.45
CA PHE A 298 0.27 41.67 13.46
C PHE A 298 -0.26 40.24 13.67
N ILE A 299 -0.63 39.52 12.61
CA ILE A 299 -1.20 38.16 12.65
C ILE A 299 -0.27 37.20 13.40
N ILE A 300 1.04 37.25 13.12
CA ILE A 300 2.02 36.36 13.75
C ILE A 300 2.42 36.79 15.17
N SER A 301 2.12 38.03 15.59
CA SER A 301 2.51 38.52 16.91
C SER A 301 1.73 37.79 18.02
N PRO A 302 2.41 37.14 18.98
CA PRO A 302 1.75 36.39 20.05
C PRO A 302 1.15 37.30 21.15
N GLN A 303 1.66 38.53 21.30
CA GLN A 303 1.19 39.47 22.33
C GLN A 303 0.06 40.38 21.85
N ARG A 304 -0.02 40.66 20.54
CA ARG A 304 -0.98 41.63 20.01
C ARG A 304 -2.31 40.95 19.66
N GLN A 305 -3.32 41.19 20.49
CA GLN A 305 -4.71 40.82 20.17
C GLN A 305 -5.37 41.82 19.21
N ARG A 306 -5.01 43.10 19.30
CA ARG A 306 -5.65 44.20 18.57
C ARG A 306 -4.62 44.99 17.76
N MET A 307 -5.03 45.48 16.60
CA MET A 307 -4.25 46.42 15.80
C MET A 307 -5.18 47.48 15.24
N GLU A 308 -4.77 48.73 15.38
CA GLU A 308 -5.42 49.87 14.75
C GLU A 308 -4.53 50.41 13.64
N PHE A 309 -5.13 50.76 12.50
CA PHE A 309 -4.44 51.57 11.51
C PHE A 309 -5.42 52.48 10.77
N THR A 310 -4.97 53.72 10.56
CA THR A 310 -5.74 54.78 9.89
C THR A 310 -5.58 54.66 8.39
N ALA A 311 -6.68 54.46 7.66
CA ALA A 311 -6.61 54.22 6.22
C ALA A 311 -7.87 54.65 5.46
N ILE A 312 -7.68 54.97 4.18
CA ILE A 312 -8.80 55.28 3.26
C ILE A 312 -9.69 54.04 3.08
N PHE A 313 -10.95 54.28 2.68
CA PHE A 313 -11.97 53.23 2.54
C PHE A 313 -11.51 52.01 1.74
N LYS A 314 -10.88 52.22 0.58
CA LYS A 314 -10.40 51.11 -0.29
C LYS A 314 -9.40 50.19 0.41
N VAL A 315 -8.51 50.75 1.23
CA VAL A 315 -7.50 49.97 1.96
C VAL A 315 -8.15 49.21 3.12
N ARG A 316 -9.10 49.83 3.83
CA ARG A 316 -9.87 49.14 4.90
C ARG A 316 -10.67 47.96 4.35
N GLN A 317 -11.41 48.18 3.27
CA GLN A 317 -12.17 47.13 2.60
C GLN A 317 -11.27 45.99 2.09
N HIS A 318 -10.07 46.31 1.60
CA HIS A 318 -9.08 45.31 1.22
C HIS A 318 -8.66 44.44 2.41
N VAL A 319 -8.37 45.05 3.56
CA VAL A 319 -7.99 44.31 4.78
C VAL A 319 -9.14 43.44 5.29
N GLU A 320 -10.35 43.96 5.36
CA GLU A 320 -11.54 43.19 5.76
C GLU A 320 -11.75 41.96 4.87
N LYS A 321 -11.64 42.14 3.54
CA LYS A 321 -11.77 41.04 2.58
C LYS A 321 -10.70 39.96 2.75
N VAL A 322 -9.47 40.34 3.09
CA VAL A 322 -8.36 39.39 3.24
C VAL A 322 -8.45 38.62 4.56
N LEU A 323 -8.91 39.26 5.64
CA LEU A 323 -9.01 38.63 6.96
C LEU A 323 -10.10 37.57 7.07
N GLY A 324 -11.23 37.75 6.39
CA GLY A 324 -12.37 36.84 6.48
C GLY A 324 -13.02 36.82 7.88
N ASP A 325 -13.78 35.76 8.17
CA ASP A 325 -14.67 35.71 9.35
C ASP A 325 -13.96 35.41 10.70
N ASP A 326 -12.64 35.18 10.67
CA ASP A 326 -11.84 34.81 11.86
C ASP A 326 -11.44 35.99 12.73
N TYR A 327 -11.62 37.20 12.23
CA TYR A 327 -11.24 38.43 12.88
C TYR A 327 -12.47 39.32 13.02
N ASP A 328 -12.53 40.07 14.12
CA ASP A 328 -13.50 41.15 14.23
C ASP A 328 -12.88 42.44 13.70
N THR A 329 -13.63 43.19 12.92
CA THR A 329 -13.22 44.49 12.41
C THR A 329 -14.20 45.56 12.86
N VAL A 330 -13.66 46.68 13.37
CA VAL A 330 -14.44 47.83 13.84
C VAL A 330 -13.89 49.08 13.20
N VAL A 331 -14.78 49.93 12.67
CA VAL A 331 -14.38 51.20 12.04
C VAL A 331 -14.70 52.36 12.97
N HIS A 332 -13.66 53.04 13.44
CA HIS A 332 -13.77 54.23 14.28
C HIS A 332 -13.81 55.49 13.39
N LYS A 333 -14.89 56.28 13.49
CA LYS A 333 -15.15 57.47 12.66
C LYS A 333 -14.66 58.77 13.31
N ASN A 334 -13.62 58.69 14.14
CA ASN A 334 -13.16 59.81 14.96
C ASN A 334 -12.23 60.77 14.20
N SER A 335 -11.69 60.34 13.05
CA SER A 335 -10.77 61.10 12.20
C SER A 335 -11.00 60.80 10.72
N THR A 336 -10.42 61.61 9.84
CA THR A 336 -10.37 61.36 8.39
C THR A 336 -8.90 61.31 7.94
N PRO A 337 -8.41 60.20 7.37
CA PRO A 337 -9.11 58.93 7.11
C PRO A 337 -9.59 58.22 8.40
N HIS A 338 -10.62 57.38 8.32
CA HIS A 338 -11.12 56.62 9.48
C HIS A 338 -10.12 55.53 9.91
N THR A 339 -10.18 55.14 11.19
CA THR A 339 -9.34 54.07 11.75
C THR A 339 -10.06 52.72 11.66
N LEU A 340 -9.36 51.68 11.21
CA LEU A 340 -9.81 50.29 11.29
C LEU A 340 -9.12 49.62 12.48
N GLU A 341 -9.89 49.14 13.44
CA GLU A 341 -9.44 48.22 14.49
C GLU A 341 -9.68 46.79 14.01
N VAL A 342 -8.64 45.96 14.07
CA VAL A 342 -8.68 44.52 13.80
C VAL A 342 -8.42 43.79 15.10
N ILE A 343 -9.33 42.89 15.47
CA ILE A 343 -9.27 42.13 16.71
C ILE A 343 -9.16 40.65 16.37
N LYS A 344 -8.13 39.99 16.90
CA LYS A 344 -7.98 38.54 16.80
C LYS A 344 -8.99 37.87 17.73
N THR A 345 -9.73 36.91 17.18
CA THR A 345 -10.71 36.13 17.93
C THR A 345 -10.22 34.69 18.13
N THR A 346 -10.99 33.90 18.89
CA THR A 346 -10.83 32.45 18.99
C THR A 346 -11.67 31.68 17.97
N ARG A 347 -12.36 32.37 17.04
CA ARG A 347 -13.26 31.73 16.05
C ARG A 347 -12.53 30.76 15.13
N TYR A 348 -11.29 31.08 14.75
CA TYR A 348 -10.44 30.16 13.97
C TYR A 348 -10.30 28.81 14.68
N TRP A 349 -9.88 28.80 15.95
CA TRP A 349 -9.76 27.58 16.75
C TRP A 349 -11.10 26.88 16.90
N ALA A 350 -12.17 27.61 17.23
CA ALA A 350 -13.49 27.03 17.40
C ALA A 350 -14.02 26.36 16.11
N ARG A 351 -13.72 26.93 14.93
CA ARG A 351 -14.06 26.32 13.64
C ARG A 351 -13.21 25.08 13.38
N SER A 352 -11.89 25.17 13.55
CA SER A 352 -10.99 24.02 13.42
C SER A 352 -11.38 22.87 14.34
N LEU A 353 -11.76 23.16 15.59
CA LEU A 353 -12.24 22.16 16.54
C LEU A 353 -13.55 21.52 16.08
N ARG A 354 -14.52 22.31 15.59
CA ARG A 354 -15.77 21.76 15.03
C ARG A 354 -15.51 20.87 13.82
N ASP A 355 -14.63 21.29 12.92
CA ASP A 355 -14.27 20.53 11.72
C ASP A 355 -13.56 19.22 12.11
N TRP A 356 -12.65 19.28 13.08
CA TRP A 356 -12.00 18.10 13.65
C TRP A 356 -13.01 17.16 14.31
N GLN A 357 -13.92 17.66 15.16
CA GLN A 357 -14.96 16.85 15.80
C GLN A 357 -15.90 16.20 14.78
N ALA A 358 -16.28 16.94 13.73
CA ALA A 358 -17.11 16.40 12.65
C ALA A 358 -16.40 15.27 11.90
N ASN A 359 -15.13 15.47 11.55
CA ASN A 359 -14.31 14.44 10.90
C ASN A 359 -14.09 13.23 11.82
N SER A 360 -13.79 13.46 13.10
CA SER A 360 -13.59 12.43 14.11
C SER A 360 -14.81 11.54 14.26
N ARG A 361 -16.02 12.11 14.33
CA ARG A 361 -17.28 11.34 14.35
C ARG A 361 -17.47 10.46 13.11
N VAL A 362 -17.14 10.97 11.92
CA VAL A 362 -17.24 10.19 10.67
C VAL A 362 -16.29 9.00 10.70
N VAL A 363 -15.04 9.24 11.11
CA VAL A 363 -13.99 8.21 11.17
C VAL A 363 -14.30 7.19 12.26
N GLU A 364 -14.79 7.63 13.42
CA GLU A 364 -15.25 6.77 14.52
C GLU A 364 -16.45 5.90 14.09
N ALA A 365 -17.43 6.48 13.40
CA ALA A 365 -18.58 5.72 12.89
C ALA A 365 -18.14 4.64 11.88
N LYS A 366 -17.17 4.94 11.02
CA LYS A 366 -16.59 3.96 10.08
C LYS A 366 -15.82 2.86 10.80
N ALA A 367 -14.97 3.21 11.77
CA ALA A 367 -14.25 2.24 12.59
C ALA A 367 -15.22 1.33 13.35
N LYS A 368 -16.28 1.90 13.93
CA LYS A 368 -17.34 1.16 14.61
C LYS A 368 -18.07 0.20 13.64
N SER A 369 -18.49 0.70 12.48
CA SER A 369 -19.12 -0.13 11.42
C SER A 369 -18.20 -1.26 10.95
N PHE A 370 -16.89 -1.03 10.88
CA PHE A 370 -15.91 -2.06 10.60
C PHE A 370 -15.92 -3.17 11.66
N PHE A 371 -15.85 -2.83 12.96
CA PHE A 371 -15.89 -3.81 14.05
C PHE A 371 -17.24 -4.54 14.15
N GLU A 372 -18.35 -3.85 13.88
CA GLU A 372 -19.70 -4.44 13.89
C GLU A 372 -19.89 -5.44 12.75
N ARG A 373 -19.47 -5.11 11.52
CA ARG A 373 -19.53 -6.03 10.36
C ARG A 373 -18.66 -7.25 10.57
N THR A 374 -17.49 -7.02 11.12
CA THR A 374 -16.63 -8.10 11.56
C THR A 374 -17.18 -8.75 12.83
N ARG A 375 -18.42 -8.58 13.31
CA ARG A 375 -18.94 -9.32 14.51
C ARG A 375 -17.95 -9.39 15.70
N TYR A 376 -17.05 -8.41 15.83
CA TYR A 376 -16.14 -8.38 16.96
C TYR A 376 -16.94 -8.02 18.19
N CYS A 377 -16.79 -8.82 19.23
CA CYS A 377 -17.56 -8.67 20.45
C CYS A 377 -17.44 -7.22 20.96
N ASN A 378 -18.57 -6.56 21.24
CA ASN A 378 -18.70 -5.17 21.69
C ASN A 378 -17.83 -4.79 22.93
N ILE A 379 -17.23 -5.79 23.59
CA ILE A 379 -16.49 -5.68 24.85
C ILE A 379 -15.11 -5.04 24.64
N THR A 380 -14.35 -5.41 23.59
CA THR A 380 -13.01 -4.85 23.34
C THR A 380 -13.05 -3.45 22.72
N TRP A 381 -14.05 -3.17 21.89
CA TRP A 381 -14.24 -1.84 21.30
C TRP A 381 -14.54 -0.78 22.36
N LYS A 382 -15.44 -1.06 23.31
CA LYS A 382 -15.75 -0.12 24.41
C LYS A 382 -14.51 0.22 25.24
N ALA A 383 -13.68 -0.77 25.57
CA ALA A 383 -12.45 -0.55 26.33
C ALA A 383 -11.43 0.32 25.56
N SER A 384 -11.29 0.11 24.26
CA SER A 384 -10.44 0.95 23.41
C SER A 384 -10.98 2.38 23.29
N LEU A 385 -12.30 2.56 23.16
CA LEU A 385 -12.94 3.87 23.01
C LEU A 385 -12.86 4.70 24.30
N GLU A 386 -13.07 4.07 25.46
CA GLU A 386 -12.93 4.71 26.77
C GLU A 386 -11.49 5.13 27.06
N PHE A 387 -10.50 4.38 26.57
CA PHE A 387 -9.09 4.77 26.65
C PHE A 387 -8.82 6.07 25.86
N PHE A 388 -9.43 6.23 24.69
CA PHE A 388 -9.31 7.44 23.86
C PHE A 388 -10.00 8.67 24.46
N GLN A 389 -11.17 8.49 25.07
CA GLN A 389 -11.88 9.60 25.70
C GLN A 389 -11.16 10.09 26.97
N ARG A 390 -10.41 9.23 27.66
CA ARG A 390 -9.73 9.56 28.93
C ARG A 390 -8.30 10.03 28.78
N ARG A 391 -7.60 9.66 27.71
CA ARG A 391 -6.27 10.16 27.41
C ARG A 391 -6.34 10.96 26.12
N GLY A 392 -6.46 12.28 26.26
CA GLY A 392 -6.04 13.19 25.19
C GLY A 392 -4.68 12.69 24.69
N CYS A 393 -4.64 12.35 23.40
CA CYS A 393 -3.46 11.72 22.80
C CYS A 393 -2.23 12.59 23.11
N PRO A 394 -1.11 12.03 23.62
CA PRO A 394 0.12 12.79 23.81
C PRO A 394 0.67 13.32 22.48
#